data_AF-A0A9W3DAT3-F1
#
_entry.id   AF-A0A9W3DAT3-F1
#
_cell.length_a   1.000
_cell.length_b   1.000
_cell.length_c   1.000
_cell.angle_alpha   90.00
_cell.angle_beta   90.00
_cell.angle_gamma   90.00
#
_symmetry.space_group_name_H-M   'P 1'
#
loop_
_entity.id
_entity.type
_entity.pdbx_description
1 polymer ?
#
loop_
_entity_poly.entity_id
_entity_poly.type
_entity_poly.pdbx_seq_one_letter_code
_entity_poly.pdbx_strand_id
1 'polypeptide(L)'
;MTFKTTALEKRNWTMVKIAEEKYDHLMIKIINSCTTSDILEELTTLIFDKAILDPTFCPMYAKLCSDICDKLPTFQPTEPGARIVSFKKVLYNLCQSVFEGAEEIKELRVYPSDQKEKEMMLKLQTLGNIRFIGELRNQKVLLGADEKICPPEENVEALCLFLKTIGKKPLRSKWINYAYLSHLKTVSNHPQLVTPQKYMIWETINYLRFNGWP
;
A
#
# COMPACT_ATOMS: atom_id res chain seq x y z
N MET A 1 24.55 -31.56 -16.78
CA MET A 1 23.94 -30.21 -16.69
C MET A 1 23.90 -29.63 -18.09
N THR A 2 22.71 -29.56 -18.67
CA THR A 2 22.48 -29.55 -20.12
C THR A 2 22.29 -28.12 -20.65
N PHE A 3 22.74 -27.89 -21.88
CA PHE A 3 22.67 -26.63 -22.67
C PHE A 3 21.33 -25.86 -22.57
N LYS A 4 20.21 -26.57 -22.33
CA LYS A 4 18.89 -25.99 -22.09
C LYS A 4 18.82 -25.12 -20.83
N THR A 5 19.50 -25.51 -19.75
CA THR A 5 19.53 -24.74 -18.49
C THR A 5 20.23 -23.40 -18.70
N THR A 6 21.37 -23.40 -19.40
CA THR A 6 22.15 -22.19 -19.70
C THR A 6 21.41 -21.22 -20.63
N ALA A 7 20.66 -21.75 -21.61
CA ALA A 7 19.84 -20.93 -22.50
C ALA A 7 18.65 -20.27 -21.77
N LEU A 8 18.05 -20.99 -20.82
CA LEU A 8 16.95 -20.48 -20.00
C LEU A 8 17.42 -19.37 -19.04
N GLU A 9 18.58 -19.58 -18.40
CA GLU A 9 19.23 -18.59 -17.54
C GLU A 9 19.57 -17.32 -18.30
N LYS A 10 20.17 -17.44 -19.50
CA LYS A 10 20.50 -16.30 -20.36
C LYS A 10 19.25 -15.54 -20.79
N ARG A 11 18.16 -16.24 -21.14
CA ARG A 11 16.88 -15.60 -21.48
C ARG A 11 16.30 -14.84 -20.30
N ASN A 12 16.29 -15.46 -19.11
CA ASN A 12 15.78 -14.82 -17.89
C ASN A 12 16.59 -13.57 -17.54
N TRP A 13 17.92 -13.64 -17.63
CA TRP A 13 18.80 -12.50 -17.42
C TRP A 13 18.50 -11.34 -18.38
N THR A 14 18.36 -11.62 -19.68
CA THR A 14 18.04 -10.58 -20.67
C THR A 14 16.69 -9.92 -20.40
N MET A 15 15.67 -10.70 -20.02
CA MET A 15 14.35 -10.16 -19.69
C MET A 15 14.41 -9.24 -18.46
N VAL A 16 15.14 -9.64 -17.41
CA VAL A 16 15.34 -8.81 -16.21
C VAL A 16 16.04 -7.50 -16.58
N LYS A 17 17.13 -7.56 -17.36
CA LYS A 17 17.87 -6.38 -17.78
C LYS A 17 17.03 -5.39 -18.59
N ILE A 18 16.21 -5.88 -19.54
CA ILE A 18 15.30 -5.03 -20.31
C ILE A 18 14.24 -4.38 -19.40
N ALA A 19 13.75 -5.11 -18.39
CA ALA A 19 12.79 -4.57 -17.43
C ALA A 19 13.41 -3.46 -16.56
N GLU A 20 14.65 -3.66 -16.09
CA GLU A 20 15.43 -2.66 -15.36
C GLU A 20 15.66 -1.39 -16.20
N GLU A 21 16.15 -1.54 -17.44
CA GLU A 21 16.38 -0.40 -18.34
C GLU A 21 15.10 0.39 -18.63
N LYS A 22 13.97 -0.30 -18.84
CA LYS A 22 12.66 0.36 -19.02
C LYS A 22 12.21 1.09 -17.76
N TYR A 23 12.47 0.52 -16.59
CA TYR A 23 12.14 1.14 -15.31
C TYR A 23 12.96 2.40 -15.06
N ASP A 24 14.28 2.36 -15.30
CA ASP A 24 15.14 3.53 -15.15
C ASP A 24 14.72 4.67 -16.09
N HIS A 25 14.39 4.34 -17.34
CA HIS A 25 13.88 5.32 -18.29
C HIS A 25 12.53 5.93 -17.85
N LEU A 26 11.63 5.11 -17.28
CA LEU A 26 10.38 5.59 -16.71
C LEU A 26 10.63 6.54 -15.52
N MET A 27 11.55 6.19 -14.62
CA MET A 27 11.91 7.02 -13.47
C MET A 27 12.47 8.39 -13.90
N ILE A 28 13.35 8.42 -14.90
CA ILE A 28 13.88 9.68 -15.45
C ILE A 28 12.75 10.54 -16.01
N LYS A 29 11.80 9.93 -16.74
CA LYS A 29 10.63 10.65 -17.25
C LYS A 29 9.78 11.25 -16.13
N ILE A 30 9.48 10.47 -15.10
CA ILE A 30 8.69 10.92 -13.94
C ILE A 30 9.37 12.12 -13.26
N ILE A 31 10.68 12.03 -13.01
CA ILE A 31 11.45 13.10 -12.37
C ILE A 31 11.43 14.38 -13.23
N ASN A 32 11.63 14.25 -14.53
CA ASN A 32 11.65 15.41 -15.43
C ASN A 32 10.27 16.04 -15.65
N SER A 33 9.18 15.27 -15.55
CA SER A 33 7.82 15.78 -15.70
C SER A 33 7.26 16.41 -14.43
N CYS A 34 7.73 16.00 -13.25
CA CYS A 34 7.19 16.44 -11.97
C CYS A 34 7.83 17.77 -11.53
N THR A 35 7.35 18.88 -12.08
CA THR A 35 7.91 20.22 -11.86
C THR A 35 7.12 21.08 -10.86
N THR A 36 5.87 20.71 -10.55
CA THR A 36 4.99 21.47 -9.65
C THR A 36 4.33 20.55 -8.61
N SER A 37 3.79 21.16 -7.55
CA SER A 37 3.00 20.46 -6.52
C SER A 37 1.76 19.77 -7.11
N ASP A 38 1.08 20.41 -8.06
CA ASP A 38 -0.14 19.85 -8.67
C ASP A 38 0.17 18.58 -9.46
N ILE A 39 1.26 18.59 -10.25
CA ILE A 39 1.71 17.41 -11.00
C ILE A 39 2.12 16.28 -10.04
N LEU A 40 2.70 16.62 -8.89
CA LEU A 40 3.04 15.64 -7.86
C LEU A 40 1.80 14.96 -7.27
N GLU A 41 0.74 15.73 -7.00
CA GLU A 41 -0.53 15.21 -6.49
C GLU A 41 -1.25 14.34 -7.52
N GLU A 42 -1.30 14.78 -8.78
CA GLU A 42 -1.85 13.98 -9.89
C GLU A 42 -1.08 12.67 -10.10
N LEU A 43 0.26 12.73 -10.10
CA LEU A 43 1.12 11.55 -10.20
C LEU A 43 0.87 10.57 -9.05
N THR A 44 0.78 11.10 -7.82
CA THR A 44 0.55 10.28 -6.62
C THR A 44 -0.81 9.58 -6.72
N THR A 45 -1.85 10.31 -7.08
CA THR A 45 -3.21 9.79 -7.26
C THR A 45 -3.26 8.74 -8.37
N LEU A 46 -2.60 8.98 -9.51
CA LEU A 46 -2.54 8.04 -10.62
C LEU A 46 -1.87 6.72 -10.24
N ILE A 47 -0.73 6.78 -9.55
CA ILE A 47 -0.04 5.57 -9.06
C ILE A 47 -0.95 4.80 -8.12
N PHE A 48 -1.64 5.51 -7.22
CA PHE A 48 -2.55 4.92 -6.25
C PHE A 48 -3.74 4.22 -6.94
N ASP A 49 -4.40 4.89 -7.87
CA ASP A 49 -5.53 4.35 -8.63
C ASP A 49 -5.14 3.11 -9.43
N LYS A 50 -3.95 3.11 -10.05
CA LYS A 50 -3.44 1.92 -10.75
C LYS A 50 -3.11 0.78 -9.80
N ALA A 51 -2.54 1.07 -8.64
CA ALA A 51 -2.17 0.05 -7.67
C ALA A 51 -3.37 -0.71 -7.10
N ILE A 52 -4.51 -0.04 -6.94
CA ILE A 52 -5.70 -0.62 -6.32
C ILE A 52 -6.55 -1.39 -7.33
N LEU A 53 -6.49 -1.02 -8.60
CA LEU A 53 -7.14 -1.75 -9.70
C LEU A 53 -6.41 -3.06 -10.00
N ASP A 54 -5.09 -3.09 -9.77
CA ASP A 54 -4.26 -4.28 -9.96
C ASP A 54 -3.53 -4.72 -8.66
N PRO A 55 -4.23 -5.30 -7.65
CA PRO A 55 -3.64 -5.63 -6.35
C PRO A 55 -2.42 -6.56 -6.40
N THR A 56 -2.31 -7.38 -7.45
CA THR A 56 -1.17 -8.27 -7.69
C THR A 56 0.14 -7.50 -7.86
N PHE A 57 0.09 -6.28 -8.40
CA PHE A 57 1.26 -5.44 -8.65
C PHE A 57 1.52 -4.40 -7.54
N CYS A 58 0.75 -4.40 -6.44
CA CYS A 58 1.01 -3.50 -5.30
C CYS A 58 2.47 -3.48 -4.82
N PRO A 59 3.22 -4.60 -4.74
CA PRO A 59 4.62 -4.56 -4.35
C PRO A 59 5.50 -3.74 -5.31
N MET A 60 5.20 -3.81 -6.61
CA MET A 60 5.91 -3.05 -7.66
C MET A 60 5.59 -1.55 -7.53
N TYR A 61 4.31 -1.20 -7.40
CA TYR A 61 3.90 0.20 -7.19
C TYR A 61 4.47 0.77 -5.88
N ALA A 62 4.57 -0.04 -4.82
CA ALA A 62 5.14 0.41 -3.56
C ALA A 62 6.64 0.67 -3.68
N LYS A 63 7.35 -0.14 -4.46
CA LYS A 63 8.75 0.08 -4.80
C LYS A 63 8.93 1.37 -5.61
N LEU A 64 8.05 1.61 -6.58
CA LEU A 64 8.01 2.86 -7.34
C LEU A 64 7.84 4.08 -6.41
N CYS A 65 6.88 4.05 -5.48
CA CYS A 65 6.69 5.13 -4.51
C CYS A 65 7.93 5.37 -3.62
N SER A 66 8.66 4.30 -3.25
CA SER A 66 9.92 4.43 -2.51
C SER A 66 10.97 5.14 -3.35
N ASP A 67 11.17 4.73 -4.61
CA ASP A 67 12.18 5.32 -5.47
C ASP A 67 11.85 6.77 -5.83
N ILE A 68 10.55 7.11 -5.95
CA ILE A 68 10.09 8.49 -6.13
C ILE A 68 10.36 9.32 -4.87
N CYS A 69 10.06 8.80 -3.67
CA CYS A 69 10.38 9.47 -2.40
C CYS A 69 11.87 9.83 -2.28
N ASP A 70 12.75 8.95 -2.76
CA ASP A 70 14.19 9.13 -2.65
C ASP A 70 14.76 10.07 -3.72
N LYS A 71 14.14 10.13 -4.91
CA LYS A 71 14.68 10.87 -6.07
C LYS A 71 14.03 12.23 -6.34
N LEU A 72 12.77 12.45 -5.94
CA LEU A 72 12.11 13.74 -6.16
C LEU A 72 12.51 14.77 -5.10
N PRO A 73 12.73 16.05 -5.50
CA PRO A 73 12.94 17.13 -4.56
C PRO A 73 11.67 17.42 -3.77
N THR A 74 11.81 18.16 -2.67
CA THR A 74 10.69 18.78 -1.98
C THR A 74 10.26 20.06 -2.70
N PHE A 75 8.96 20.25 -2.90
CA PHE A 75 8.41 21.43 -3.57
C PHE A 75 8.11 22.52 -2.53
N GLN A 76 8.64 23.71 -2.78
CA GLN A 76 8.27 24.88 -1.99
C GLN A 76 6.88 25.35 -2.41
N PRO A 77 6.01 25.70 -1.46
CA PRO A 77 4.69 26.21 -1.80
C PRO A 77 4.79 27.62 -2.40
N THR A 78 3.88 27.90 -3.33
CA THR A 78 3.76 29.21 -3.99
C THR A 78 3.31 30.32 -3.02
N GLU A 79 2.67 29.96 -1.92
CA GLU A 79 2.12 30.88 -0.92
C GLU A 79 3.01 31.03 0.34
N PRO A 80 3.22 32.26 0.84
CA PRO A 80 3.98 32.49 2.07
C PRO A 80 3.25 31.87 3.28
N GLY A 81 3.91 30.92 3.96
CA GLY A 81 3.39 30.27 5.18
C GLY A 81 2.81 28.87 4.97
N ALA A 82 2.63 28.44 3.72
CA ALA A 82 2.26 27.07 3.41
C ALA A 82 3.42 26.10 3.73
N ARG A 83 3.07 24.86 4.10
CA ARG A 83 4.07 23.82 4.46
C ARG A 83 4.65 23.21 3.19
N ILE A 84 5.95 22.91 3.20
CA ILE A 84 6.64 22.13 2.15
C ILE A 84 5.80 20.91 1.73
N VAL A 85 5.62 20.74 0.43
CA VAL A 85 4.93 19.59 -0.16
C VAL A 85 5.98 18.61 -0.67
N SER A 86 5.86 17.36 -0.25
CA SER A 86 6.74 16.27 -0.69
C SER A 86 5.91 15.08 -1.07
N PHE A 87 6.44 14.23 -1.95
CA PHE A 87 5.73 13.02 -2.40
C PHE A 87 5.29 12.16 -1.21
N LYS A 88 6.19 11.98 -0.24
CA LYS A 88 5.91 11.25 1.00
C LYS A 88 4.71 11.80 1.76
N LYS A 89 4.56 13.14 1.83
CA LYS A 89 3.47 13.79 2.56
C LYS A 89 2.13 13.67 1.83
N VAL A 90 2.12 13.87 0.52
CA VAL A 90 0.92 13.67 -0.31
C VAL A 90 0.44 12.22 -0.19
N LEU A 91 1.37 11.27 -0.35
CA LEU A 91 1.08 9.85 -0.24
C LEU A 91 0.55 9.46 1.15
N TYR A 92 1.13 10.01 2.22
CA TYR A 92 0.66 9.80 3.58
C TYR A 92 -0.79 10.28 3.76
N ASN A 93 -1.10 11.51 3.33
CA ASN A 93 -2.44 12.07 3.43
C ASN A 93 -3.46 11.22 2.66
N LEU A 94 -3.11 10.78 1.44
CA LEU A 94 -3.98 9.93 0.63
C LEU A 94 -4.26 8.58 1.34
N CYS A 95 -3.24 7.94 1.92
CA CYS A 95 -3.42 6.71 2.70
C CYS A 95 -4.34 6.92 3.90
N GLN A 96 -4.22 8.06 4.58
CA GLN A 96 -5.04 8.40 5.74
C GLN A 96 -6.50 8.60 5.34
N SER A 97 -6.76 9.44 4.33
CA SER A 97 -8.10 9.68 3.80
C SER A 97 -8.79 8.39 3.33
N VAL A 98 -8.03 7.43 2.77
CA VAL A 98 -8.54 6.11 2.40
C VAL A 98 -8.98 5.29 3.60
N PHE A 99 -8.22 5.27 4.70
CA PHE A 99 -8.61 4.51 5.89
C PHE A 99 -9.70 5.20 6.72
N GLU A 100 -9.77 6.53 6.70
CA GLU A 100 -10.85 7.31 7.30
C GLU A 100 -12.14 7.23 6.46
N GLY A 101 -12.07 6.72 5.22
CA GLY A 101 -13.21 6.56 4.34
C GLY A 101 -13.74 7.87 3.78
N ALA A 102 -12.86 8.87 3.60
CA ALA A 102 -13.21 10.21 3.13
C ALA A 102 -14.02 10.16 1.83
N GLU A 103 -15.17 10.84 1.82
CA GLU A 103 -16.12 10.83 0.71
C GLU A 103 -15.52 11.48 -0.55
N GLU A 104 -14.62 12.45 -0.38
CA GLU A 104 -13.89 13.15 -1.44
C GLU A 104 -13.14 12.17 -2.38
N ILE A 105 -12.57 11.09 -1.84
CA ILE A 105 -11.89 10.06 -2.65
C ILE A 105 -12.88 9.24 -3.48
N LYS A 106 -14.10 9.04 -2.96
CA LYS A 106 -15.15 8.33 -3.67
C LYS A 106 -15.73 9.22 -4.78
N GLU A 107 -15.89 10.52 -4.53
CA GLU A 107 -16.43 11.48 -5.50
C GLU A 107 -15.50 11.71 -6.70
N LEU A 108 -14.18 11.63 -6.50
CA LEU A 108 -13.20 11.69 -7.59
C LEU A 108 -13.28 10.49 -8.55
N ARG A 109 -14.02 9.44 -8.20
CA ARG A 109 -14.06 8.18 -8.96
C ARG A 109 -15.40 7.98 -9.65
N VAL A 110 -15.33 7.68 -10.95
CA VAL A 110 -16.50 7.33 -11.75
C VAL A 110 -16.88 5.88 -11.46
N TYR A 111 -18.08 5.68 -10.92
CA TYR A 111 -18.65 4.36 -10.69
C TYR A 111 -19.62 3.94 -11.80
N PRO A 112 -19.73 2.63 -12.09
CA PRO A 112 -20.79 2.11 -12.95
C PRO A 112 -22.18 2.51 -12.45
N SER A 113 -23.12 2.66 -13.38
CA SER A 113 -24.54 2.89 -13.06
C SER A 113 -25.21 1.62 -12.52
N ASP A 114 -24.73 0.45 -12.92
CA ASP A 114 -25.19 -0.82 -12.37
C ASP A 114 -24.71 -0.98 -10.91
N GLN A 115 -25.67 -1.23 -10.03
CA GLN A 115 -25.42 -1.30 -8.59
C GLN A 115 -24.51 -2.48 -8.21
N LYS A 116 -24.60 -3.63 -8.90
CA LYS A 116 -23.76 -4.79 -8.60
C LYS A 116 -22.32 -4.56 -9.06
N GLU A 117 -22.14 -3.97 -10.23
CA GLU A 117 -20.81 -3.59 -10.73
C GLU A 117 -20.16 -2.54 -9.83
N LYS A 118 -20.93 -1.54 -9.38
CA LYS A 118 -20.49 -0.55 -8.40
C LYS A 118 -20.04 -1.21 -7.09
N GLU A 119 -20.83 -2.12 -6.53
CA GLU A 119 -20.48 -2.85 -5.31
C GLU A 119 -19.22 -3.72 -5.48
N MET A 120 -19.09 -4.39 -6.62
CA MET A 120 -17.89 -5.17 -6.96
C MET A 120 -16.65 -4.28 -7.05
N MET A 121 -16.76 -3.13 -7.73
CA MET A 121 -15.67 -2.17 -7.87
C MET A 121 -15.25 -1.60 -6.51
N LEU A 122 -16.20 -1.23 -5.65
CA LEU A 122 -15.91 -0.73 -4.30
C LEU A 122 -15.18 -1.78 -3.44
N LYS A 123 -15.58 -3.05 -3.53
CA LYS A 123 -14.87 -4.15 -2.85
C LYS A 123 -13.44 -4.31 -3.37
N LEU A 124 -13.26 -4.29 -4.69
CA LEU A 124 -11.94 -4.41 -5.31
C LEU A 124 -11.03 -3.24 -4.90
N GLN A 125 -11.54 -2.01 -4.95
CA GLN A 125 -10.82 -0.82 -4.49
C GLN A 125 -10.46 -0.92 -3.01
N THR A 126 -11.37 -1.38 -2.15
CA THR A 126 -11.11 -1.54 -0.71
C THR A 126 -9.98 -2.53 -0.46
N LEU A 127 -10.02 -3.71 -1.11
CA LEU A 127 -8.97 -4.72 -0.99
C LEU A 127 -7.63 -4.24 -1.55
N GLY A 128 -7.66 -3.58 -2.72
CA GLY A 128 -6.50 -2.96 -3.34
C GLY A 128 -5.86 -1.89 -2.46
N ASN A 129 -6.67 -1.03 -1.85
CA ASN A 129 -6.24 0.00 -0.91
C ASN A 129 -5.48 -0.61 0.27
N ILE A 130 -6.09 -1.59 0.95
CA ILE A 130 -5.50 -2.27 2.10
C ILE A 130 -4.17 -2.93 1.73
N ARG A 131 -4.15 -3.62 0.58
CA ARG A 131 -2.95 -4.29 0.07
C ARG A 131 -1.85 -3.30 -0.24
N PHE A 132 -2.18 -2.23 -0.98
CA PHE A 132 -1.20 -1.26 -1.42
C PHE A 132 -0.59 -0.49 -0.25
N ILE A 133 -1.42 0.00 0.68
CA ILE A 133 -0.94 0.69 1.88
C ILE A 133 -0.07 -0.24 2.75
N GLY A 134 -0.43 -1.52 2.84
CA GLY A 134 0.41 -2.52 3.50
C GLY A 134 1.80 -2.66 2.85
N GLU A 135 1.86 -2.74 1.51
CA GLU A 135 3.14 -2.83 0.80
C GLU A 135 3.95 -1.52 0.87
N LEU A 136 3.30 -0.34 0.86
CA LEU A 136 3.97 0.95 1.11
C LEU A 136 4.65 1.00 2.48
N ARG A 137 4.02 0.41 3.49
CA ARG A 137 4.62 0.28 4.82
C ARG A 137 5.81 -0.68 4.82
N ASN A 138 5.72 -1.81 4.13
CA ASN A 138 6.83 -2.75 3.97
C ASN A 138 8.05 -2.09 3.30
N GLN A 139 7.81 -1.20 2.34
CA GLN A 139 8.85 -0.40 1.67
C GLN A 139 9.37 0.77 2.52
N LYS A 140 8.91 0.90 3.78
CA LYS A 140 9.35 1.95 4.71
C LYS A 140 9.02 3.38 4.27
N VAL A 141 8.18 3.54 3.25
CA VAL A 141 7.75 4.84 2.74
C VAL A 141 6.93 5.58 3.81
N LEU A 142 6.09 4.84 4.53
CA LEU A 142 5.21 5.36 5.59
C LEU A 142 5.83 5.31 7.00
N LEU A 143 7.15 5.18 7.15
CA LEU A 143 7.80 5.20 8.48
C LEU A 143 7.60 6.56 9.17
N GLY A 144 7.10 6.54 10.42
CA GLY A 144 6.83 7.70 11.28
C GLY A 144 5.35 8.04 11.48
N ALA A 145 4.46 7.37 10.74
CA ALA A 145 3.00 7.50 10.80
C ALA A 145 2.35 6.57 11.84
N ASP A 146 3.09 6.30 12.92
CA ASP A 146 2.85 5.16 13.78
C ASP A 146 1.51 5.31 14.54
N GLU A 147 0.71 4.24 14.50
CA GLU A 147 -0.67 4.07 15.01
C GLU A 147 -1.82 4.42 14.05
N LYS A 148 -1.84 5.59 13.42
CA LYS A 148 -3.06 6.05 12.71
C LYS A 148 -3.35 5.39 11.36
N ILE A 149 -2.33 4.80 10.71
CA ILE A 149 -2.52 4.05 9.46
C ILE A 149 -2.91 2.60 9.80
N CYS A 150 -4.19 2.41 10.07
CA CYS A 150 -4.80 1.09 10.28
C CYS A 150 -6.26 1.13 9.82
N PRO A 151 -6.79 0.06 9.20
CA PRO A 151 -8.22 -0.07 8.97
C PRO A 151 -9.03 0.06 10.29
N PRO A 152 -10.27 0.57 10.25
CA PRO A 152 -11.14 0.62 11.41
C PRO A 152 -11.35 -0.75 12.06
N GLU A 153 -11.41 -0.80 13.39
CA GLU A 153 -11.51 -2.02 14.19
C GLU A 153 -12.76 -2.87 13.86
N GLU A 154 -13.83 -2.20 13.46
CA GLU A 154 -15.11 -2.80 13.08
C GLU A 154 -15.01 -3.67 11.82
N ASN A 155 -14.00 -3.41 10.96
CA ASN A 155 -13.78 -4.16 9.74
C ASN A 155 -12.70 -5.23 9.92
N VAL A 156 -13.09 -6.34 10.55
CA VAL A 156 -12.22 -7.48 10.87
C VAL A 156 -11.49 -8.02 9.64
N GLU A 157 -12.18 -8.10 8.49
CA GLU A 157 -11.59 -8.62 7.25
C GLU A 157 -10.48 -7.69 6.75
N ALA A 158 -10.72 -6.39 6.76
CA ALA A 158 -9.74 -5.40 6.37
C ALA A 158 -8.52 -5.41 7.29
N LEU A 159 -8.74 -5.47 8.61
CA LEU A 159 -7.68 -5.56 9.60
C LEU A 159 -6.83 -6.82 9.40
N CYS A 160 -7.46 -8.00 9.26
CA CYS A 160 -6.76 -9.26 9.04
C CYS A 160 -5.97 -9.26 7.73
N LEU A 161 -6.54 -8.73 6.64
CA LEU A 161 -5.86 -8.62 5.35
C LEU A 161 -4.65 -7.67 5.42
N PHE A 162 -4.80 -6.53 6.10
CA PHE A 162 -3.72 -5.56 6.30
C PHE A 162 -2.55 -6.21 7.04
N LEU A 163 -2.85 -6.88 8.17
CA LEU A 163 -1.86 -7.55 8.99
C LEU A 163 -1.19 -8.72 8.28
N LYS A 164 -1.93 -9.51 7.48
CA LYS A 164 -1.33 -10.54 6.61
C LYS A 164 -0.39 -9.92 5.56
N THR A 165 -0.66 -8.72 5.09
CA THR A 165 0.19 -8.03 4.09
C THR A 165 1.48 -7.49 4.69
N ILE A 166 1.43 -6.85 5.86
CA ILE A 166 2.62 -6.34 6.55
C ILE A 166 3.34 -7.43 7.36
N GLY A 167 2.67 -8.55 7.61
CA GLY A 167 3.08 -9.61 8.53
C GLY A 167 4.25 -10.48 8.07
N LYS A 168 4.73 -10.33 6.82
CA LYS A 168 5.84 -11.14 6.27
C LYS A 168 7.10 -11.07 7.14
N LYS A 169 7.34 -9.93 7.79
CA LYS A 169 8.41 -9.73 8.76
C LYS A 169 7.93 -8.78 9.87
N PRO A 170 8.40 -8.91 11.11
CA PRO A 170 8.07 -7.96 12.17
C PRO A 170 8.55 -6.56 11.80
N LEU A 171 7.77 -5.54 12.19
CA LEU A 171 8.19 -4.15 12.04
C LEU A 171 9.39 -3.87 12.95
N ARG A 172 10.15 -2.81 12.63
CA ARG A 172 11.31 -2.39 13.42
C ARG A 172 10.94 -2.08 14.88
N SER A 173 9.76 -1.49 15.10
CA SER A 173 9.26 -1.21 16.44
C SER A 173 8.55 -2.43 17.03
N LYS A 174 9.17 -3.03 18.06
CA LYS A 174 8.56 -4.13 18.82
C LYS A 174 7.26 -3.72 19.48
N TRP A 175 7.17 -2.47 19.95
CA TRP A 175 5.98 -1.94 20.60
C TRP A 175 4.80 -1.89 19.62
N ILE A 176 5.02 -1.46 18.37
CA ILE A 176 3.97 -1.45 17.34
C ILE A 176 3.53 -2.88 16.98
N ASN A 177 4.47 -3.82 16.87
CA ASN A 177 4.13 -5.22 16.63
C ASN A 177 3.23 -5.77 17.75
N TYR A 178 3.57 -5.45 19.01
CA TYR A 178 2.76 -5.82 20.16
C TYR A 178 1.39 -5.15 20.14
N ALA A 179 1.32 -3.85 19.80
CA ALA A 179 0.06 -3.11 19.70
C ALA A 179 -0.89 -3.78 18.69
N TYR A 180 -0.42 -4.18 17.49
CA TYR A 180 -1.25 -4.88 16.52
C TYR A 180 -1.76 -6.24 17.01
N LEU A 181 -0.90 -7.02 17.66
CA LEU A 181 -1.30 -8.32 18.20
C LEU A 181 -2.24 -8.20 19.39
N SER A 182 -2.00 -7.22 20.27
CA SER A 182 -2.91 -6.90 21.38
C SER A 182 -4.26 -6.45 20.83
N HIS A 183 -4.26 -5.62 19.80
CA HIS A 183 -5.47 -5.15 19.15
C HIS A 183 -6.27 -6.32 18.55
N LEU A 184 -5.65 -7.24 17.79
CA LEU A 184 -6.32 -8.46 17.30
C LEU A 184 -6.92 -9.31 18.45
N LYS A 185 -6.23 -9.43 19.58
CA LYS A 185 -6.75 -10.16 20.74
C LYS A 185 -7.96 -9.46 21.35
N THR A 186 -7.95 -8.13 21.45
CA THR A 186 -9.10 -7.35 21.92
C THR A 186 -10.30 -7.58 21.00
N VAL A 187 -10.12 -7.44 19.69
CA VAL A 187 -11.17 -7.67 18.70
C VAL A 187 -11.70 -9.11 18.79
N SER A 188 -10.83 -10.12 18.97
CA SER A 188 -11.23 -11.53 19.04
C SER A 188 -12.23 -11.85 20.16
N ASN A 189 -12.27 -11.03 21.22
CA ASN A 189 -13.16 -11.19 22.36
C ASN A 189 -14.48 -10.43 22.22
N HIS A 190 -14.68 -9.71 21.10
CA HIS A 190 -15.88 -8.91 20.92
C HIS A 190 -17.14 -9.80 20.81
N PRO A 191 -18.21 -9.53 21.58
CA PRO A 191 -19.34 -10.44 21.74
C PRO A 191 -20.16 -10.64 20.46
N GLN A 192 -20.14 -9.67 19.55
CA GLN A 192 -20.90 -9.71 18.29
C GLN A 192 -20.19 -10.44 17.13
N LEU A 193 -18.96 -10.96 17.34
CA LEU A 193 -18.24 -11.63 16.26
C LEU A 193 -18.87 -12.97 15.88
N VAL A 194 -19.06 -13.18 14.58
CA VAL A 194 -19.47 -14.47 14.03
C VAL A 194 -18.28 -15.45 13.98
N THR A 195 -18.57 -16.75 13.98
CA THR A 195 -17.55 -17.83 13.98
C THR A 195 -16.50 -17.67 12.86
N PRO A 196 -16.85 -17.34 11.60
CA PRO A 196 -15.85 -17.13 10.54
C PRO A 196 -14.87 -15.99 10.84
N GLN A 197 -15.34 -14.89 11.44
CA GLN A 197 -14.48 -13.76 11.82
C GLN A 197 -13.51 -14.14 12.94
N LYS A 198 -13.99 -14.90 13.96
CA LYS A 198 -13.13 -15.42 15.03
C LYS A 198 -12.02 -16.31 14.49
N TYR A 199 -12.35 -17.19 13.54
CA TYR A 199 -11.37 -18.04 12.87
C TYR A 199 -10.36 -17.23 12.06
N MET A 200 -10.80 -16.22 11.31
CA MET A 200 -9.92 -15.34 10.55
C MET A 200 -8.91 -14.60 11.44
N ILE A 201 -9.34 -14.10 12.59
CA ILE A 201 -8.46 -13.45 13.57
C ILE A 201 -7.44 -14.45 14.11
N TRP A 202 -7.90 -15.63 14.52
CA TRP A 202 -7.03 -16.69 15.02
C TRP A 202 -5.96 -17.11 14.00
N GLU A 203 -6.35 -17.33 12.74
CA GLU A 203 -5.42 -17.64 11.65
C GLU A 203 -4.41 -16.51 11.44
N THR A 204 -4.86 -15.25 11.50
CA THR A 204 -3.98 -14.09 11.34
C THR A 204 -2.96 -14.01 12.47
N ILE A 205 -3.37 -14.21 13.73
CA ILE A 205 -2.45 -14.26 14.87
C ILE A 205 -1.40 -15.36 14.68
N ASN A 206 -1.81 -16.56 14.26
CA ASN A 206 -0.88 -17.66 14.02
C ASN A 206 0.06 -17.40 12.85
N TYR A 207 -0.44 -16.81 11.76
CA TYR A 207 0.39 -16.38 10.64
C TYR A 207 1.48 -15.38 11.09
N LEU A 208 1.12 -14.39 11.90
CA LEU A 208 2.09 -13.40 12.40
C LEU A 208 3.16 -14.07 13.28
N ARG A 209 2.74 -14.93 14.22
CA ARG A 209 3.67 -15.69 15.09
C ARG A 209 4.62 -16.58 14.31
N PHE A 210 4.12 -17.26 13.27
CA PHE A 210 4.94 -18.08 12.38
C PHE A 210 6.03 -17.23 11.69
N ASN A 211 5.72 -15.97 11.36
CA ASN A 211 6.68 -15.03 10.78
C ASN A 211 7.53 -14.28 11.84
N GLY A 212 7.56 -14.76 13.10
CA GLY A 212 8.42 -14.22 14.15
C GLY A 212 7.93 -12.93 14.81
N TRP A 213 6.64 -12.60 14.64
CA TRP A 213 6.02 -11.53 15.45
C TRP A 213 5.92 -11.99 16.93
N PRO A 214 6.02 -11.05 17.89
CA PRO A 214 6.13 -11.35 19.33
C PRO A 214 4.89 -12.00 19.97
#